data_AF-A0A800L796-F1
#
_entry.id   AF-A0A800L796-F1
#
_cell.length_a   1.000
_cell.length_b   1.000
_cell.length_c   1.000
_cell.angle_alpha   90.00
_cell.angle_beta   90.00
_cell.angle_gamma   90.00
#
_symmetry.space_group_name_H-M   'P 1'
#
loop_
_entity.id
_entity.type
_entity.pdbx_description
1 polymer ?
#
loop_
_entity_poly.entity_id
_entity_poly.type
_entity_poly.pdbx_seq_one_letter_code
_entity_poly.pdbx_strand_id
1 'polypeptide(L)'
;MDIRTPIGQAVFLVSISCIIGFGSNLVKGDAIPWIAPELEIADSIMPETESNDPVLLAISLTQAKNLFDDGILFVDARDDGYYTAGHIQGALKNAFLMELIFSIEAIQEKNVPLVVYCGDPGCGDSEDLAYDLQDSGFNKLYVFKGGWLEWSKAEYPSETDE
;
A
#
# COMPACT_ATOMS: atom_id res chain seq x y z
N MET A 1 3.63 42.00 -18.04
CA MET A 1 3.89 41.94 -16.59
C MET A 1 5.23 42.61 -16.35
N ASP A 2 5.26 43.74 -15.63
CA ASP A 2 6.52 44.44 -15.37
C ASP A 2 7.27 43.77 -14.21
N ILE A 3 8.37 43.10 -14.53
CA ILE A 3 9.21 42.37 -13.56
C ILE A 3 9.95 43.30 -12.58
N ARG A 4 9.86 44.62 -12.78
CA ARG A 4 10.37 45.61 -11.83
C ARG A 4 9.45 45.83 -10.63
N THR A 5 8.19 45.41 -10.73
CA THR A 5 7.26 45.44 -9.60
C THR A 5 7.46 44.22 -8.71
N PRO A 6 7.27 44.32 -7.38
CA PRO A 6 7.37 43.17 -6.47
C PRO A 6 6.45 42.00 -6.90
N ILE A 7 5.26 42.30 -7.41
CA ILE A 7 4.32 41.29 -7.95
C ILE A 7 4.93 40.62 -9.18
N GLY A 8 5.51 41.37 -10.11
CA GLY A 8 6.17 40.81 -11.28
C GLY A 8 7.36 39.91 -10.94
N GLN A 9 8.15 40.28 -9.93
CA GLN A 9 9.25 39.44 -9.41
C GLN A 9 8.73 38.13 -8.80
N ALA A 10 7.67 38.21 -7.99
CA ALA A 10 7.06 37.03 -7.38
C ALA A 10 6.53 36.05 -8.43
N VAL A 11 5.80 36.53 -9.44
CA VAL A 11 5.27 35.65 -10.50
C VAL A 11 6.41 35.03 -11.32
N PHE A 12 7.48 35.77 -11.59
CA PHE A 12 8.64 35.24 -12.29
C PHE A 12 9.37 34.12 -11.51
N LEU A 13 9.55 34.30 -10.21
CA LEU A 13 10.19 33.27 -9.37
C LEU A 13 9.33 32.02 -9.27
N VAL A 14 8.01 32.17 -9.09
CA VAL A 14 7.08 31.04 -9.07
C VAL A 14 7.07 30.31 -10.42
N SER A 15 7.01 31.04 -11.53
CA SER A 15 6.97 30.41 -12.86
C SER A 15 8.26 29.64 -13.18
N ILE A 16 9.42 30.21 -12.88
CA ILE A 16 10.70 29.51 -13.01
C ILE A 16 10.75 28.28 -12.11
N SER A 17 10.30 28.38 -10.87
CA SER A 17 10.30 27.25 -9.93
C SER A 17 9.41 26.12 -10.42
N CYS A 18 8.21 26.42 -10.94
CA CYS A 18 7.33 25.43 -11.56
C CYS A 18 7.96 24.80 -12.82
N ILE A 19 8.58 25.60 -13.69
CA ILE A 19 9.24 25.10 -14.90
C ILE A 19 10.37 24.13 -14.55
N ILE A 20 11.21 24.49 -13.57
CA ILE A 20 12.30 23.62 -13.11
C ILE A 20 11.73 22.36 -12.46
N GLY A 21 10.74 22.49 -11.57
CA GLY A 21 10.10 21.36 -10.90
C GLY A 21 9.46 20.38 -11.87
N PHE A 22 8.48 20.82 -12.66
CA PHE A 22 7.80 19.96 -13.64
C PHE A 22 8.75 19.49 -14.75
N GLY A 23 9.67 20.34 -15.20
CA GLY A 23 10.65 20.00 -16.23
C GLY A 23 11.63 18.92 -15.77
N SER A 24 12.02 18.91 -14.49
CA SER A 24 12.89 17.86 -13.94
C SER A 24 12.24 16.47 -13.99
N ASN A 25 10.92 16.40 -13.83
CA ASN A 25 10.17 15.15 -13.91
C ASN A 25 10.18 14.57 -15.35
N LEU A 26 10.27 15.41 -16.39
CA LEU A 26 10.29 14.97 -17.79
C LEU A 26 11.62 14.33 -18.22
N VAL A 27 12.72 14.62 -17.51
CA VAL A 27 14.07 14.14 -17.86
C VAL A 27 14.47 12.92 -17.02
N LYS A 28 13.71 12.60 -15.97
CA LYS A 28 13.95 11.45 -15.10
C LYS A 28 13.57 10.15 -15.83
N GLY A 29 14.45 9.14 -15.77
CA GLY A 29 14.18 7.81 -16.35
C GLY A 29 12.94 7.14 -15.75
N ASP A 30 12.74 7.31 -14.45
CA ASP A 30 11.55 6.88 -13.71
C ASP A 30 10.71 8.10 -13.33
N ALA A 31 10.04 8.66 -14.34
CA ALA A 31 9.18 9.83 -14.18
C ALA A 31 7.99 9.52 -13.25
N ILE A 32 7.68 10.46 -12.35
CA ILE A 32 6.55 10.32 -11.45
C ILE A 32 5.26 10.57 -12.24
N PRO A 33 4.26 9.67 -12.19
CA PRO A 33 2.97 9.88 -12.82
C PRO A 33 2.32 11.18 -12.35
N TRP A 34 1.74 11.94 -13.29
CA TRP A 34 1.08 13.21 -12.97
C TRP A 34 -0.24 12.99 -12.24
N ILE A 35 -0.83 11.81 -12.42
CA ILE A 35 -2.02 11.31 -11.73
C ILE A 35 -1.63 9.93 -11.25
N ALA A 36 -1.85 9.64 -9.97
CA ALA A 36 -1.60 8.33 -9.40
C ALA A 36 -2.50 7.30 -10.13
N PRO A 37 -1.93 6.23 -10.71
CA PRO A 37 -2.73 5.14 -11.23
C PRO A 37 -3.46 4.45 -10.07
N GLU A 38 -4.69 4.02 -10.30
CA GLU A 38 -5.36 3.09 -9.39
C GLU A 38 -4.63 1.75 -9.43
N LEU A 39 -4.51 1.07 -8.29
CA LEU A 39 -3.87 -0.25 -8.23
C LEU A 39 -4.54 -1.21 -9.22
N GLU A 40 -3.73 -1.82 -10.09
CA GLU A 40 -4.24 -2.84 -11.00
C GLU A 40 -4.79 -4.02 -10.18
N ILE A 41 -6.00 -4.44 -10.53
CA ILE A 41 -6.64 -5.62 -9.92
C ILE A 41 -5.99 -6.84 -10.55
N ALA A 42 -5.41 -7.71 -9.73
CA ALA A 42 -4.79 -8.93 -10.21
C ALA A 42 -5.86 -9.84 -10.87
N ASP A 43 -5.71 -10.15 -12.16
CA ASP A 43 -6.57 -11.12 -12.85
C ASP A 43 -6.30 -12.57 -12.38
N SER A 44 -5.06 -12.87 -11.99
CA SER A 44 -4.65 -14.16 -11.44
C SER A 44 -3.46 -14.01 -10.48
N ILE A 45 -3.52 -14.67 -9.33
CA ILE A 45 -2.42 -14.71 -8.35
C ILE A 45 -1.75 -16.08 -8.39
N MET A 46 -1.07 -16.42 -9.49
CA MET A 46 -0.11 -17.54 -9.60
C MET A 46 0.73 -17.38 -10.88
N PRO A 47 1.91 -18.00 -10.92
CA PRO A 47 3.18 -17.43 -10.52
C PRO A 47 3.76 -16.51 -11.61
N GLU A 48 3.92 -15.23 -11.32
CA GLU A 48 5.17 -14.54 -11.71
C GLU A 48 6.25 -14.87 -10.66
N THR A 49 6.32 -16.14 -10.26
CA THR A 49 7.49 -16.72 -9.63
C THR A 49 8.51 -16.84 -10.75
N GLU A 50 9.55 -16.01 -10.67
CA GLU A 50 10.82 -15.95 -11.44
C GLU A 50 11.16 -14.49 -11.86
N SER A 51 10.24 -13.53 -11.76
CA SER A 51 10.61 -12.11 -11.85
C SER A 51 11.00 -11.61 -10.45
N ASN A 52 12.09 -10.84 -10.38
CA ASN A 52 12.56 -10.21 -9.16
C ASN A 52 12.00 -8.77 -9.05
N ASP A 53 10.95 -8.48 -9.82
CA ASP A 53 10.39 -7.15 -9.93
C ASP A 53 9.42 -6.88 -8.77
N PRO A 54 9.40 -5.65 -8.22
CA PRO A 54 8.42 -5.27 -7.21
C PRO A 54 6.98 -5.37 -7.73
N VAL A 55 6.11 -5.99 -6.94
CA VAL A 55 4.69 -6.17 -7.19
C VAL A 55 3.90 -5.44 -6.11
N LEU A 56 2.95 -4.61 -6.53
CA LEU A 56 1.93 -3.98 -5.70
C LEU A 56 0.59 -4.01 -6.45
N LEU A 57 -0.30 -4.93 -6.05
CA LEU A 57 -1.56 -5.18 -6.78
C LEU A 57 -2.74 -5.27 -5.82
N ALA A 58 -3.92 -4.85 -6.29
CA ALA A 58 -5.17 -5.09 -5.58
C ALA A 58 -5.67 -6.52 -5.80
N ILE A 59 -6.27 -7.12 -4.78
CA ILE A 59 -6.76 -8.50 -4.82
C ILE A 59 -8.22 -8.62 -4.34
N SER A 60 -8.94 -9.58 -4.90
CA SER A 60 -10.32 -9.92 -4.53
C SER A 60 -10.42 -10.78 -3.26
N LEU A 61 -11.62 -10.92 -2.71
CA LEU A 61 -11.89 -11.78 -1.54
C LEU A 61 -11.45 -13.24 -1.76
N THR A 62 -11.77 -13.83 -2.92
CA THR A 62 -11.40 -15.22 -3.22
C THR A 62 -9.88 -15.40 -3.29
N GLN A 63 -9.21 -14.43 -3.89
CA GLN A 63 -7.76 -14.38 -3.97
C GLN A 63 -7.10 -14.22 -2.60
N ALA A 64 -7.60 -13.30 -1.77
CA ALA A 64 -7.15 -13.13 -0.39
C ALA A 64 -7.33 -14.43 0.39
N LYS A 65 -8.47 -15.10 0.25
CA LYS A 65 -8.71 -16.38 0.93
C LYS A 65 -7.74 -17.48 0.49
N ASN A 66 -7.42 -17.57 -0.80
CA ASN A 66 -6.43 -18.53 -1.29
C ASN A 66 -5.04 -18.24 -0.69
N LEU A 67 -4.60 -16.97 -0.68
CA LEU A 67 -3.33 -16.59 -0.08
C LEU A 67 -3.28 -16.87 1.42
N PHE A 68 -4.40 -16.66 2.12
CA PHE A 68 -4.53 -17.04 3.52
C PHE A 68 -4.38 -18.55 3.73
N ASP A 69 -5.03 -19.36 2.89
CA ASP A 69 -4.93 -20.82 2.96
C ASP A 69 -3.53 -21.34 2.63
N ASP A 70 -2.79 -20.61 1.80
CA ASP A 70 -1.37 -20.86 1.49
C ASP A 70 -0.42 -20.39 2.61
N GLY A 71 -0.94 -19.78 3.67
CA GLY A 71 -0.17 -19.33 4.83
C GLY A 71 0.58 -18.01 4.64
N ILE A 72 0.17 -17.19 3.66
CA ILE A 72 0.73 -15.85 3.47
C ILE A 72 0.36 -14.96 4.65
N LEU A 73 1.30 -14.11 5.07
CA LEU A 73 1.11 -13.19 6.19
C LEU A 73 0.14 -12.06 5.80
N PHE A 74 -0.77 -11.74 6.74
CA PHE A 74 -1.71 -10.62 6.62
C PHE A 74 -1.33 -9.49 7.57
N VAL A 75 -1.62 -8.26 7.17
CA VAL A 75 -1.41 -7.04 7.98
C VAL A 75 -2.68 -6.21 7.97
N ASP A 76 -3.17 -5.91 9.16
CA ASP A 76 -4.29 -5.01 9.38
C ASP A 76 -3.81 -3.57 9.47
N ALA A 77 -4.23 -2.74 8.53
CA ALA A 77 -3.88 -1.32 8.46
C ALA A 77 -4.72 -0.44 9.42
N ARG A 78 -5.79 -0.97 10.02
CA ARG A 78 -6.71 -0.21 10.85
C ARG A 78 -6.11 0.09 12.23
N ASP A 79 -6.69 1.08 12.90
CA ASP A 79 -6.39 1.40 14.29
C ASP A 79 -6.63 0.23 15.25
N ASP A 80 -5.93 0.26 16.39
CA ASP A 80 -5.93 -0.74 17.45
C ASP A 80 -7.32 -1.18 17.92
N GLY A 81 -8.25 -0.24 18.06
CA GLY A 81 -9.61 -0.54 18.50
C GLY A 81 -10.38 -1.45 17.52
N TYR A 82 -10.17 -1.28 16.21
CA TYR A 82 -10.79 -2.12 15.19
C TYR A 82 -10.15 -3.51 15.13
N TYR A 83 -8.82 -3.56 15.22
CA TYR A 83 -8.09 -4.83 15.28
C TYR A 83 -8.53 -5.67 16.48
N THR A 84 -8.56 -5.07 17.66
CA THR A 84 -8.94 -5.71 18.93
C THR A 84 -10.36 -6.26 18.86
N ALA A 85 -11.30 -5.48 18.30
CA ALA A 85 -12.69 -5.88 18.13
C ALA A 85 -12.90 -7.04 17.14
N GLY A 86 -11.93 -7.31 16.27
CA GLY A 86 -11.95 -8.42 15.33
C GLY A 86 -11.06 -8.18 14.12
N HIS A 87 -10.24 -9.17 13.78
CA HIS A 87 -9.27 -9.13 12.68
C HIS A 87 -9.12 -10.49 12.00
N ILE A 88 -8.46 -10.51 10.83
CA ILE A 88 -8.15 -11.75 10.12
C ILE A 88 -7.18 -12.56 10.98
N GLN A 89 -7.48 -13.85 11.17
CA GLN A 89 -6.69 -14.72 12.04
C GLN A 89 -5.19 -14.68 11.71
N GLY A 90 -4.34 -14.47 12.71
CA GLY A 90 -2.88 -14.41 12.55
C GLY A 90 -2.35 -13.18 11.82
N ALA A 91 -3.19 -12.16 11.56
CA ALA A 91 -2.73 -10.90 11.01
C ALA A 91 -1.82 -10.16 12.00
N LEU A 92 -0.93 -9.31 11.49
CA LEU A 92 -0.20 -8.34 12.32
C LEU A 92 -0.93 -7.00 12.35
N LYS A 93 -0.91 -6.35 13.51
CA LYS A 93 -1.43 -5.00 13.70
C LYS A 93 -0.44 -3.92 13.28
N ASN A 94 -0.91 -2.93 12.53
CA ASN A 94 -0.18 -1.70 12.27
C ASN A 94 -0.31 -0.67 13.42
N ALA A 95 0.41 -0.85 14.53
CA ALA A 95 0.44 0.14 15.61
C ALA A 95 1.44 1.27 15.34
N PHE A 96 2.66 0.88 14.95
CA PHE A 96 3.74 1.79 14.55
C PHE A 96 4.50 1.16 13.40
N LEU A 97 4.70 1.91 12.31
CA LEU A 97 5.30 1.40 11.08
C LEU A 97 6.65 0.69 11.32
N MET A 98 7.54 1.31 12.11
CA MET A 98 8.87 0.73 12.37
C MET A 98 8.79 -0.59 13.15
N GLU A 99 7.89 -0.68 14.14
CA GLU A 99 7.68 -1.92 14.90
C GLU A 99 7.05 -3.01 14.05
N LEU A 100 6.11 -2.64 13.19
CA LEU A 100 5.50 -3.55 12.22
C LEU A 100 6.55 -4.12 11.26
N ILE A 101 7.42 -3.26 10.69
CA ILE A 101 8.49 -3.70 9.79
C ILE A 101 9.40 -4.73 10.49
N PHE A 102 9.85 -4.44 11.70
CA PHE A 102 10.67 -5.39 12.46
C PHE A 102 9.93 -6.69 12.78
N SER A 103 8.62 -6.62 13.05
CA SER A 103 7.80 -7.79 13.32
C SER A 103 7.65 -8.67 12.07
N ILE A 104 7.46 -8.07 10.90
CA ILE A 104 7.41 -8.79 9.63
C ILE A 104 8.78 -9.42 9.32
N GLU A 105 9.87 -8.66 9.46
CA GLU A 105 11.24 -9.15 9.20
C GLU A 105 11.68 -10.28 10.15
N ALA A 106 11.10 -10.35 11.35
CA ALA A 106 11.32 -11.46 12.27
C ALA A 106 10.63 -12.76 11.83
N ILE A 107 9.61 -12.67 10.95
CA ILE A 107 8.81 -13.79 10.46
C ILE A 107 9.24 -14.20 9.05
N GLN A 108 9.51 -13.25 8.17
CA GLN A 108 9.80 -13.49 6.75
C GLN A 108 10.71 -12.42 6.12
N GLU A 109 11.33 -12.79 4.99
CA GLU A 109 12.11 -11.85 4.18
C GLU A 109 11.20 -10.88 3.41
N LYS A 110 11.71 -9.69 3.07
CA LYS A 110 10.96 -8.64 2.32
C LYS A 110 10.50 -9.03 0.91
N ASN A 111 11.07 -10.09 0.36
CA ASN A 111 10.70 -10.65 -0.96
C ASN A 111 9.63 -11.74 -0.89
N VAL A 112 9.14 -12.06 0.31
CA VAL A 112 8.02 -12.98 0.53
C VAL A 112 6.71 -12.20 0.40
N PRO A 113 5.67 -12.78 -0.24
CA PRO A 113 4.35 -12.17 -0.33
C PRO A 113 3.80 -11.71 1.03
N LEU A 114 3.10 -10.58 1.00
CA LEU A 114 2.43 -9.99 2.15
C LEU A 114 1.09 -9.42 1.68
N VAL A 115 0.02 -9.70 2.44
CA VAL A 115 -1.30 -9.13 2.18
C VAL A 115 -1.59 -8.02 3.18
N VAL A 116 -2.00 -6.85 2.70
CA VAL A 116 -2.40 -5.71 3.53
C VAL A 116 -3.88 -5.45 3.32
N TYR A 117 -4.63 -5.21 4.39
CA TYR A 117 -6.08 -4.94 4.31
C TYR A 117 -6.51 -3.84 5.29
N CYS A 118 -7.65 -3.21 5.01
CA CYS A 118 -8.28 -2.21 5.87
C CYS A 118 -9.73 -2.62 6.20
N GLY A 119 -10.61 -1.69 6.56
CA GLY A 119 -12.00 -1.95 6.96
C GLY A 119 -12.89 -2.37 5.81
N ASP A 120 -12.81 -1.68 4.67
CA ASP A 120 -13.77 -1.83 3.57
C ASP A 120 -13.18 -1.30 2.23
N PRO A 121 -13.86 -1.53 1.10
CA PRO A 121 -13.40 -1.09 -0.23
C PRO A 121 -13.14 0.40 -0.40
N GLY A 122 -13.73 1.26 0.42
CA GLY A 122 -13.53 2.70 0.38
C GLY A 122 -12.36 3.18 1.26
N CYS A 123 -11.73 2.30 2.04
CA CYS A 123 -10.62 2.67 2.91
C CYS A 123 -9.29 2.78 2.13
N GLY A 124 -8.57 3.90 2.34
CA GLY A 124 -7.24 4.14 1.77
C GLY A 124 -6.08 3.55 2.56
N ASP A 125 -6.24 3.30 3.87
CA ASP A 125 -5.13 2.99 4.78
C ASP A 125 -4.32 1.75 4.37
N SER A 126 -4.98 0.74 3.78
CA SER A 126 -4.28 -0.47 3.29
C SER A 126 -3.37 -0.19 2.10
N GLU A 127 -3.70 0.79 1.27
CA GLU A 127 -2.89 1.19 0.13
C GLU A 127 -1.75 2.10 0.59
N ASP A 128 -2.03 3.07 1.47
CA ASP A 128 -1.00 3.92 2.08
C ASP A 128 0.06 3.10 2.82
N LEU A 129 -0.37 2.13 3.65
CA LEU A 129 0.55 1.23 4.35
C LEU A 129 1.35 0.35 3.38
N ALA A 130 0.75 -0.08 2.27
CA ALA A 130 1.47 -0.85 1.27
C ALA A 130 2.56 -0.01 0.58
N TYR A 131 2.31 1.28 0.29
CA TYR A 131 3.36 2.18 -0.20
C TYR A 131 4.47 2.38 0.83
N ASP A 132 4.15 2.59 2.11
CA ASP A 132 5.15 2.73 3.19
C ASP A 132 6.03 1.47 3.32
N LEU A 133 5.43 0.28 3.17
CA LEU A 133 6.17 -0.98 3.17
C LEU A 133 7.02 -1.12 1.89
N GLN A 134 6.50 -0.73 0.73
CA GLN A 134 7.26 -0.74 -0.53
C GLN A 134 8.50 0.17 -0.43
N ASP A 135 8.34 1.38 0.10
CA ASP A 135 9.44 2.32 0.34
C ASP A 135 10.46 1.77 1.36
N SER A 136 10.02 0.88 2.25
CA SER A 136 10.87 0.15 3.20
C SER A 136 11.53 -1.10 2.59
N GLY A 137 11.29 -1.39 1.31
CA GLY A 137 11.91 -2.45 0.52
C GLY A 137 11.14 -3.77 0.46
N PHE A 138 9.84 -3.77 0.79
CA PHE A 138 8.96 -4.93 0.57
C PHE A 138 8.50 -4.99 -0.88
N ASN A 139 8.67 -6.16 -1.50
CA ASN A 139 8.62 -6.25 -2.97
C ASN A 139 7.43 -7.06 -3.48
N LYS A 140 6.67 -7.73 -2.62
CA LYS A 140 5.51 -8.53 -3.03
C LYS A 140 4.32 -8.22 -2.15
N LEU A 141 3.65 -7.12 -2.48
CA LEU A 141 2.56 -6.55 -1.69
C LEU A 141 1.24 -6.73 -2.43
N TYR A 142 0.25 -7.24 -1.71
CA TYR A 142 -1.10 -7.44 -2.22
C TYR A 142 -2.09 -6.69 -1.34
N VAL A 143 -2.86 -5.77 -1.91
CA VAL A 143 -3.85 -4.97 -1.19
C VAL A 143 -5.21 -5.63 -1.32
N PHE A 144 -5.72 -6.21 -0.23
CA PHE A 144 -7.06 -6.77 -0.20
C PHE A 144 -8.09 -5.66 0.02
N LYS A 145 -8.63 -5.13 -1.08
CA LYS A 145 -9.60 -4.01 -1.08
C LYS A 145 -10.91 -4.36 -0.37
N GLY A 146 -11.37 -5.61 -0.41
CA GLY A 146 -12.60 -6.03 0.29
C GLY A 146 -12.54 -5.82 1.81
N GLY A 147 -11.32 -5.83 2.37
CA GLY A 147 -11.06 -5.53 3.76
C GLY A 147 -11.76 -6.45 4.75
N TRP A 148 -11.78 -6.01 6.00
CA TRP A 148 -12.44 -6.70 7.11
C TRP A 148 -13.94 -6.90 6.88
N LEU A 149 -14.61 -5.94 6.23
CA LEU A 149 -16.04 -6.00 5.94
C LEU A 149 -16.41 -7.23 5.11
N GLU A 150 -15.71 -7.48 4.01
CA GLU A 150 -15.98 -8.64 3.18
C GLU A 150 -15.53 -9.94 3.86
N TRP A 151 -14.38 -9.92 4.54
CA TRP A 151 -13.84 -11.08 5.25
C TRP A 151 -14.77 -11.60 6.34
N SER A 152 -15.20 -10.70 7.23
CA SER A 152 -16.10 -11.02 8.34
C SER A 152 -17.48 -11.45 7.84
N LYS A 153 -18.00 -10.82 6.79
CA LYS A 153 -19.28 -11.20 6.15
C LYS A 153 -19.21 -12.57 5.50
N ALA A 154 -18.05 -12.98 5.01
CA ALA A 154 -17.81 -14.32 4.47
C ALA A 154 -17.62 -15.39 5.55
N GLU A 155 -17.62 -15.00 6.83
CA GLU A 155 -17.39 -15.88 7.98
C GLU A 155 -16.07 -16.66 7.87
N TYR A 156 -15.06 -16.02 7.27
CA TYR A 156 -13.71 -16.56 7.16
C TYR A 156 -12.96 -16.46 8.50
N PRO A 157 -11.90 -17.26 8.70
CA PRO A 157 -11.21 -17.35 9.99
C PRO A 157 -10.76 -15.99 10.53
N SER A 158 -11.12 -15.72 11.79
CA SER A 158 -10.88 -14.45 12.45
C SER A 158 -10.59 -14.62 13.93
N GLU A 159 -9.89 -13.64 14.49
CA GLU A 159 -9.53 -13.57 15.90
C GLU A 159 -9.98 -12.23 16.50
N THR A 160 -10.02 -12.19 17.84
CA THR A 160 -10.30 -10.99 18.65
C THR A 160 -9.28 -10.95 19.78
N ASP A 161 -8.78 -9.78 20.11
CA ASP A 161 -7.91 -9.60 21.28
C ASP A 161 -8.80 -9.17 22.46
N GLU A 162 -8.77 -9.92 23.57
CA GLU A 162 -9.40 -9.53 24.84
C GLU A 162 -8.40 -8.84 25.78
#